data_AF-A0A820UNG8-F1
#
_entry.id   AF-A0A820UNG8-F1
#
_cell.length_a   1.000
_cell.length_b   1.000
_cell.length_c   1.000
_cell.angle_alpha   90.00
_cell.angle_beta   90.00
_cell.angle_gamma   90.00
#
_symmetry.space_group_name_H-M   'P 1'
#
loop_
_entity.id
_entity.type
_entity.pdbx_description
1 polymer ?
#
loop_
_entity_poly.entity_id
_entity_poly.type
_entity_poly.pdbx_seq_one_letter_code
_entity_poly.pdbx_strand_id
1 'polypeptide(L)'
;FIPTKSSTTSQDNNTNTLDDIAARGLIDYVDYGPDANSFLLSIGVLHYPSAENLADLLIERQESYFNQNKNDTEELISAKVRVYTNCLKQLSAASNVTQQLYVEPLRSRLINKPWCLAYQSLERSDGTKHQIFKTAKPTDIYLDDDHQSAIDLRPLCAPDEPELVKLYEKFGAKWISECVKRRLVHRGKCMVTDRSKKLGDRIHHRLDMLFVNNRGESMKNIDEKRIELLRKHFVIYEAEGIECQLTFQNRTITLSSTECSSCALESDRNQ
;
A
#
# COMPACT_ATOMS: atom_id res chain seq x y z
N PHE A 1 11.69 4.09 -30.98
CA PHE A 1 10.83 4.85 -31.91
C PHE A 1 9.58 4.06 -32.12
N ILE A 2 8.43 4.68 -31.91
CA ILE A 2 7.13 4.03 -31.79
C ILE A 2 6.11 4.91 -32.53
N PRO A 3 5.46 4.44 -33.60
CA PRO A 3 4.55 5.25 -34.39
C PRO A 3 3.14 5.25 -33.79
N THR A 4 2.40 6.35 -33.93
CA THR A 4 0.94 6.42 -33.74
C THR A 4 0.26 7.16 -34.89
N LYS A 5 -0.97 6.77 -35.20
CA LYS A 5 -1.85 7.33 -36.25
C LYS A 5 -2.02 8.85 -36.12
N SER A 6 -1.88 9.60 -37.21
CA SER A 6 -2.99 10.05 -38.07
C SER A 6 -2.50 10.86 -39.28
N SER A 7 -3.16 10.69 -40.44
CA SER A 7 -3.48 11.76 -41.41
C SER A 7 -3.96 11.19 -42.77
N THR A 8 -5.27 11.04 -42.95
CA THR A 8 -5.84 11.21 -44.29
C THR A 8 -6.91 12.29 -44.22
N THR A 9 -6.51 13.43 -44.76
CA THR A 9 -7.26 14.58 -45.27
C THR A 9 -8.78 14.45 -45.29
N SER A 10 -9.44 15.09 -44.34
CA SER A 10 -10.71 15.83 -44.47
C SER A 10 -10.98 16.46 -43.09
N GLN A 11 -11.21 17.78 -43.06
CA GLN A 11 -11.61 18.60 -41.91
C GLN A 11 -11.91 17.83 -40.61
N ASP A 12 -11.04 17.90 -39.60
CA ASP A 12 -11.44 17.62 -38.22
C ASP A 12 -10.50 18.24 -37.19
N ASN A 13 -11.09 18.61 -36.06
CA ASN A 13 -10.57 19.48 -35.03
C ASN A 13 -9.25 19.01 -34.40
N ASN A 14 -8.25 19.89 -34.41
CA ASN A 14 -6.97 19.67 -33.74
C ASN A 14 -7.14 19.94 -32.23
N THR A 15 -7.80 19.04 -31.51
CA THR A 15 -7.85 19.04 -30.04
C THR A 15 -6.83 18.06 -29.51
N ASN A 16 -5.60 18.50 -29.27
CA ASN A 16 -4.69 17.75 -28.39
C ASN A 16 -5.45 17.49 -27.09
N THR A 17 -5.68 16.23 -26.76
CA THR A 17 -6.38 15.89 -25.53
C THR A 17 -5.49 16.26 -24.34
N LEU A 18 -6.10 16.50 -23.17
CA LEU A 18 -5.33 16.76 -21.94
C LEU A 18 -4.34 15.63 -21.65
N ASP A 19 -4.66 14.39 -22.05
CA ASP A 19 -3.77 13.23 -21.96
C ASP A 19 -2.57 13.31 -22.91
N ASP A 20 -2.74 13.83 -24.13
CA ASP A 20 -1.63 14.02 -25.07
C ASP A 20 -0.64 15.07 -24.56
N ILE A 21 -1.15 16.13 -23.92
CA ILE A 21 -0.32 17.15 -23.26
C ILE A 21 0.37 16.54 -22.04
N ALA A 22 -0.36 15.76 -21.25
CA ALA A 22 0.17 15.10 -20.06
C ALA A 22 1.20 14.01 -20.40
N ALA A 23 1.16 13.37 -21.57
CA ALA A 23 2.14 12.36 -21.95
C ALA A 23 3.52 12.93 -22.32
N ARG A 24 3.58 14.22 -22.72
CA ARG A 24 4.82 14.89 -23.12
C ARG A 24 5.84 14.87 -21.97
N GLY A 25 7.10 14.59 -22.30
CA GLY A 25 8.18 14.51 -21.32
C GLY A 25 8.29 13.16 -20.61
N LEU A 26 7.26 12.31 -20.64
CA LEU A 26 7.36 10.90 -20.24
C LEU A 26 7.62 10.03 -21.47
N ILE A 27 6.68 10.02 -22.41
CA ILE A 27 6.81 9.29 -23.67
C ILE A 27 6.64 10.28 -24.81
N ASP A 28 7.74 10.54 -25.52
CA ASP A 28 7.72 11.40 -26.70
C ASP A 28 7.39 10.54 -27.92
N TYR A 29 6.22 10.80 -28.50
CA TYR A 29 5.80 10.18 -29.75
C TYR A 29 6.06 11.12 -30.91
N VAL A 30 6.52 10.55 -32.03
CA VAL A 30 6.64 11.26 -33.30
C VAL A 30 5.73 10.55 -34.29
N ASP A 31 4.74 11.28 -34.81
CA ASP A 31 3.86 10.80 -35.87
C ASP A 31 4.43 11.21 -37.23
N TYR A 32 4.74 10.22 -38.08
CA TYR A 32 5.27 10.44 -39.42
C TYR A 32 4.17 10.44 -40.51
N GLY A 33 2.90 10.34 -40.13
CA GLY A 33 1.76 10.15 -41.04
C GLY A 33 1.46 8.67 -41.31
N PRO A 34 0.30 8.32 -41.88
CA PRO A 34 -0.17 6.94 -41.97
C PRO A 34 0.74 6.07 -42.85
N ASP A 35 1.23 6.62 -43.97
CA ASP A 35 2.07 5.88 -44.91
C ASP A 35 3.43 5.56 -44.30
N ALA A 36 4.08 6.55 -43.68
CA ALA A 36 5.38 6.37 -43.05
C ALA A 36 5.28 5.49 -41.80
N ASN A 37 4.24 5.65 -40.97
CA ASN A 37 4.02 4.79 -39.82
C ASN A 37 3.73 3.35 -40.22
N SER A 38 2.92 3.13 -41.27
CA SER A 38 2.67 1.80 -41.85
C SER A 38 3.96 1.16 -42.35
N PHE A 39 4.79 1.93 -43.04
CA PHE A 39 6.13 1.50 -43.45
C PHE A 39 7.00 1.14 -42.24
N LEU A 40 7.06 1.98 -41.21
CA LEU A 40 7.83 1.72 -39.98
C LEU A 40 7.36 0.42 -39.29
N LEU A 41 6.05 0.18 -39.22
CA LEU A 41 5.49 -1.07 -38.70
C LEU A 41 5.91 -2.28 -39.55
N SER A 42 5.90 -2.13 -40.88
CA SER A 42 6.28 -3.20 -41.81
C SER A 42 7.74 -3.63 -41.68
N ILE A 43 8.62 -2.71 -41.26
CA ILE A 43 10.03 -2.99 -40.97
C ILE A 43 10.28 -3.38 -39.50
N GLY A 44 9.23 -3.58 -38.70
CA GLY A 44 9.29 -4.11 -37.34
C GLY A 44 9.35 -3.08 -36.22
N VAL A 45 9.11 -1.79 -36.49
CA VAL A 45 9.01 -0.76 -35.46
C VAL A 45 7.70 -0.91 -34.70
N LEU A 46 7.74 -1.15 -33.39
CA LEU A 46 6.54 -1.41 -32.58
C LEU A 46 5.69 -0.16 -32.34
N HIS A 47 4.36 -0.33 -32.29
CA HIS A 47 3.37 0.69 -31.91
C HIS A 47 3.39 1.12 -30.44
N TYR A 48 4.08 0.36 -29.58
CA TYR A 48 4.23 0.65 -28.16
C TYR A 48 5.67 0.34 -27.73
N PRO A 49 6.19 1.02 -26.69
CA PRO A 49 7.51 0.67 -26.17
C PRO A 49 7.51 -0.77 -25.70
N SER A 50 8.64 -1.47 -25.91
CA SER A 50 8.86 -2.74 -25.24
C SER A 50 8.82 -2.53 -23.72
N ALA A 51 8.56 -3.59 -22.96
CA ALA A 51 8.51 -3.51 -21.50
C ALA A 51 9.82 -2.98 -20.90
N GLU A 52 10.95 -3.37 -21.48
CA GLU A 52 12.29 -2.87 -21.12
C GLU A 52 12.42 -1.36 -21.39
N ASN A 53 12.08 -0.90 -22.60
CA ASN A 53 12.14 0.53 -22.93
C ASN A 53 11.19 1.34 -22.03
N LEU A 54 10.01 0.81 -21.72
CA LEU A 54 9.05 1.47 -20.84
C LEU A 54 9.58 1.58 -19.41
N ALA A 55 10.18 0.50 -18.89
CA ALA A 55 10.83 0.51 -17.59
C ALA A 55 11.95 1.55 -17.53
N ASP A 56 12.79 1.63 -18.56
CA ASP A 56 13.86 2.63 -18.64
C ASP A 56 13.33 4.06 -18.68
N LEU A 57 12.29 4.33 -19.47
CA LEU A 57 11.64 5.64 -19.50
C LEU A 57 11.09 6.04 -18.13
N LEU A 58 10.43 5.11 -17.42
CA LEU A 58 9.90 5.35 -16.08
C LEU A 58 11.02 5.61 -15.07
N ILE A 59 12.14 4.88 -15.14
CA ILE A 59 13.29 5.08 -14.24
C ILE A 59 13.98 6.42 -14.50
N GLU A 60 14.18 6.79 -15.76
CA GLU A 60 15.04 7.91 -16.14
C GLU A 60 14.28 9.24 -16.17
N ARG A 61 13.01 9.25 -16.58
CA ARG A 61 12.28 10.49 -16.86
C ARG A 61 11.31 10.88 -15.74
N GLN A 62 11.02 10.00 -14.79
CA GLN A 62 10.00 10.27 -13.76
C GLN A 62 10.24 11.57 -12.99
N GLU A 63 11.50 11.89 -12.66
CA GLU A 63 11.79 13.07 -11.84
C GLU A 63 11.51 14.33 -12.64
N SER A 64 11.99 14.39 -13.88
CA SER A 64 11.71 15.51 -14.79
C SER A 64 10.21 15.61 -15.08
N TYR A 65 9.52 14.49 -15.27
CA TYR A 65 8.10 14.47 -15.60
C TYR A 65 7.19 15.12 -14.54
N PHE A 66 7.45 14.81 -13.27
CA PHE A 66 6.70 15.39 -12.15
C PHE A 66 7.26 16.76 -11.70
N ASN A 67 8.55 17.06 -11.93
CA ASN A 67 9.15 18.35 -11.54
C ASN A 67 9.02 19.46 -12.60
N GLN A 68 8.60 19.15 -13.82
CA GLN A 68 8.70 20.06 -14.96
C GLN A 68 7.95 21.39 -14.78
N ASN A 69 6.97 21.50 -13.88
CA ASN A 69 6.23 22.75 -13.68
C ASN A 69 5.71 22.88 -12.23
N LYS A 70 6.29 23.79 -11.46
CA LYS A 70 5.75 24.21 -10.16
C LYS A 70 4.37 24.91 -10.25
N ASN A 71 3.91 25.19 -11.47
CA ASN A 71 2.65 25.87 -11.78
C ASN A 71 1.61 24.95 -12.45
N ASP A 72 1.82 23.63 -12.46
CA ASP A 72 0.83 22.71 -13.03
C ASP A 72 -0.51 22.85 -12.27
N THR A 73 -1.61 22.95 -13.02
CA THR A 73 -2.95 22.91 -12.45
C THR A 73 -3.24 21.53 -11.85
N GLU A 74 -4.12 21.44 -10.84
CA GLU A 74 -4.52 20.15 -10.27
C GLU A 74 -5.05 19.18 -11.35
N GLU A 75 -5.75 19.69 -12.37
CA GLU A 75 -6.20 18.92 -13.53
C GLU A 75 -5.05 18.30 -14.33
N LEU A 76 -3.98 19.06 -14.61
CA LEU A 76 -2.83 18.55 -15.36
C LEU A 76 -2.05 17.51 -14.53
N ILE A 77 -1.91 17.72 -13.23
CA ILE A 77 -1.31 16.73 -12.32
C ILE A 77 -2.11 15.43 -12.35
N SER A 78 -3.45 15.52 -12.28
CA SER A 78 -4.32 14.34 -12.34
C SER A 78 -4.19 13.59 -13.68
N ALA A 79 -4.06 14.31 -14.80
CA ALA A 79 -3.83 13.72 -16.11
C ALA A 79 -2.44 13.06 -16.20
N LYS A 80 -1.39 13.70 -15.66
CA LYS A 80 -0.04 13.11 -15.57
C LYS A 80 -0.03 11.81 -14.77
N VAL A 81 -0.69 11.82 -13.61
CA VAL A 81 -0.85 10.63 -12.76
C VAL A 81 -1.57 9.51 -13.51
N ARG A 82 -2.64 9.84 -14.25
CA ARG A 82 -3.38 8.87 -15.07
C ARG A 82 -2.50 8.26 -16.18
N VAL A 83 -1.77 9.08 -16.93
CA VAL A 83 -0.86 8.61 -17.99
C VAL A 83 0.24 7.72 -17.41
N TYR A 84 0.86 8.15 -16.31
CA TYR A 84 1.89 7.38 -15.62
C TYR A 84 1.35 6.04 -15.11
N THR A 85 0.15 6.04 -14.52
CA THR A 85 -0.56 4.83 -14.07
C THR A 85 -0.81 3.86 -15.23
N ASN A 86 -1.23 4.37 -16.40
CA ASN A 86 -1.43 3.54 -17.59
C ASN A 86 -0.12 2.89 -18.07
N CYS A 87 1.01 3.62 -17.99
CA CYS A 87 2.33 3.06 -18.29
C CYS A 87 2.69 1.92 -17.31
N LEU A 88 2.42 2.11 -16.02
CA LEU A 88 2.65 1.08 -15.00
C LEU A 88 1.76 -0.15 -15.21
N LYS A 89 0.49 0.03 -15.63
CA LYS A 89 -0.41 -1.09 -15.98
C LYS A 89 0.11 -1.89 -17.16
N GLN A 90 0.60 -1.22 -18.21
CA GLN A 90 1.25 -1.88 -19.34
C GLN A 90 2.49 -2.66 -18.90
N LEU A 91 3.30 -2.08 -18.03
CA LEU A 91 4.47 -2.76 -17.45
C LEU A 91 4.06 -3.99 -16.61
N SER A 92 2.96 -3.88 -15.84
CA SER A 92 2.40 -4.99 -15.06
C SER A 92 1.93 -6.13 -15.97
N ALA A 93 1.17 -5.80 -17.01
CA ALA A 93 0.72 -6.77 -18.01
C ALA A 93 1.91 -7.48 -18.66
N ALA A 94 2.93 -6.72 -19.07
CA ALA A 94 4.16 -7.29 -19.64
C ALA A 94 4.91 -8.18 -18.65
N SER A 95 4.96 -7.83 -17.36
CA SER A 95 5.61 -8.63 -16.30
C SER A 95 5.00 -10.02 -16.12
N ASN A 96 3.73 -10.21 -16.52
CA ASN A 96 3.03 -11.48 -16.42
C ASN A 96 3.27 -12.36 -17.66
N VAL A 97 3.62 -11.74 -18.80
CA VAL A 97 3.80 -12.44 -20.08
C VAL A 97 5.29 -12.73 -20.35
N THR A 98 6.18 -11.80 -20.03
CA THR A 98 7.60 -11.87 -20.36
C THR A 98 8.48 -11.84 -19.12
N GLN A 99 9.63 -12.50 -19.20
CA GLN A 99 10.63 -12.45 -18.13
C GLN A 99 11.62 -11.29 -18.26
N GLN A 100 11.46 -10.42 -19.25
CA GLN A 100 12.41 -9.35 -19.60
C GLN A 100 12.72 -8.43 -18.40
N LEU A 101 11.73 -8.15 -17.56
CA LEU A 101 11.87 -7.29 -16.39
C LEU A 101 12.68 -7.93 -15.24
N TYR A 102 12.92 -9.24 -15.29
CA TYR A 102 13.66 -10.00 -14.27
C TYR A 102 15.11 -10.30 -14.67
N VAL A 103 15.53 -9.86 -15.86
CA VAL A 103 16.89 -10.04 -16.37
C VAL A 103 17.77 -8.89 -15.87
N GLU A 104 19.02 -9.20 -15.53
CA GLU A 104 20.01 -8.18 -15.18
C GLU A 104 20.56 -7.49 -16.45
N PRO A 105 20.87 -6.17 -16.41
CA PRO A 105 20.93 -5.30 -15.23
C PRO A 105 19.61 -4.58 -14.90
N LEU A 106 18.55 -4.80 -15.69
CA LEU A 106 17.29 -4.07 -15.56
C LEU A 106 16.60 -4.34 -14.22
N ARG A 107 16.58 -5.60 -13.77
CA ARG A 107 15.98 -5.98 -12.48
C ARG A 107 16.59 -5.19 -11.32
N SER A 108 17.91 -5.11 -11.24
CA SER A 108 18.59 -4.34 -10.19
C SER A 108 18.22 -2.85 -10.24
N ARG A 109 18.07 -2.27 -11.44
CA ARG A 109 17.62 -0.88 -11.58
C ARG A 109 16.18 -0.71 -11.09
N LEU A 110 15.27 -1.61 -11.45
CA LEU A 110 13.88 -1.59 -11.00
C LEU A 110 13.75 -1.73 -9.47
N ILE A 111 14.61 -2.49 -8.82
CA ILE A 111 14.58 -2.59 -7.34
C ILE A 111 15.13 -1.32 -6.68
N ASN A 112 16.20 -0.74 -7.24
CA ASN A 112 16.99 0.28 -6.54
C ASN A 112 16.66 1.73 -6.92
N LYS A 113 15.90 1.96 -8.01
CA LYS A 113 15.55 3.30 -8.51
C LYS A 113 14.09 3.66 -8.22
N PRO A 114 13.78 4.96 -8.06
CA PRO A 114 12.41 5.40 -7.91
C PRO A 114 11.70 5.38 -9.27
N TRP A 115 10.65 4.59 -9.40
CA TRP A 115 9.79 4.51 -10.59
C TRP A 115 8.35 4.14 -10.24
N CYS A 116 8.11 3.53 -9.09
CA CYS A 116 6.77 3.24 -8.62
C CYS A 116 6.07 4.55 -8.23
N LEU A 117 4.86 4.75 -8.75
CA LEU A 117 3.95 5.78 -8.28
C LEU A 117 3.41 5.39 -6.90
N ALA A 118 3.44 6.31 -5.95
CA ALA A 118 2.87 6.17 -4.63
C ALA A 118 2.04 7.41 -4.29
N TYR A 119 1.07 7.25 -3.40
CA TYR A 119 0.33 8.37 -2.82
C TYR A 119 0.50 8.41 -1.30
N GLN A 120 0.33 9.60 -0.74
CA GLN A 120 0.23 9.82 0.69
C GLN A 120 -1.04 10.63 0.97
N SER A 121 -1.90 10.12 1.86
CA SER A 121 -3.12 10.84 2.27
C SER A 121 -2.76 11.92 3.29
N LEU A 122 -3.04 13.18 2.95
CA LEU A 122 -2.99 14.31 3.87
C LEU A 122 -4.40 14.85 4.11
N GLU A 123 -4.69 15.17 5.37
CA GLU A 123 -5.89 15.92 5.73
C GLU A 123 -5.59 17.41 5.66
N ARG A 124 -6.40 18.15 4.90
CA ARG A 124 -6.40 19.62 4.90
C ARG A 124 -7.18 20.15 6.09
N SER A 125 -6.95 21.42 6.43
CA SER A 125 -7.61 22.12 7.54
C SER A 125 -9.14 22.20 7.41
N ASP A 126 -9.67 21.98 6.21
CA ASP A 126 -11.11 21.94 5.89
C ASP A 126 -11.73 20.53 6.05
N GLY A 127 -10.95 19.54 6.48
CA GLY A 127 -11.38 18.14 6.60
C GLY A 127 -11.41 17.38 5.28
N THR A 128 -11.00 18.00 4.16
CA THR A 128 -10.89 17.30 2.88
C THR A 128 -9.60 16.47 2.82
N LYS A 129 -9.72 15.23 2.33
CA LYS A 129 -8.57 14.35 2.09
C LYS A 129 -7.95 14.71 0.76
N HIS A 130 -6.67 15.08 0.78
CA HIS A 130 -5.89 15.34 -0.43
C HIS A 130 -4.77 14.30 -0.54
N GLN A 131 -4.66 13.69 -1.72
CA GLN A 131 -3.61 12.72 -2.01
C GLN A 131 -2.43 13.42 -2.67
N ILE A 132 -1.25 13.30 -2.06
CA ILE A 132 -0.01 13.76 -2.67
C ILE A 132 0.61 12.57 -3.39
N PHE A 133 0.76 12.70 -4.71
CA PHE A 133 1.43 11.71 -5.54
C PHE A 133 2.92 11.99 -5.62
N LYS A 134 3.73 10.94 -5.51
CA LYS A 134 5.16 11.00 -5.80
C LYS A 134 5.67 9.65 -6.25
N THR A 135 6.86 9.66 -6.84
CA THR A 135 7.58 8.46 -7.21
C THR A 135 8.52 8.02 -6.09
N ALA A 136 8.61 6.72 -5.89
CA ALA A 136 9.47 6.12 -4.87
C ALA A 136 10.01 4.77 -5.34
N LYS A 137 10.97 4.22 -4.59
CA LYS A 137 11.47 2.87 -4.81
C LYS A 137 10.39 1.86 -4.39
N PRO A 138 10.32 0.68 -5.01
CA PRO A 138 9.39 -0.37 -4.59
C PRO A 138 9.50 -0.69 -3.08
N THR A 139 10.72 -0.73 -2.53
CA THR A 139 10.98 -1.05 -1.11
C THR A 139 10.46 -0.02 -0.12
N ASP A 140 10.20 1.20 -0.58
CA ASP A 140 9.75 2.32 0.25
C ASP A 140 8.23 2.51 0.18
N ILE A 141 7.55 1.66 -0.60
CA ILE A 141 6.10 1.68 -0.82
C ILE A 141 5.45 0.51 -0.09
N TYR A 142 4.28 0.80 0.45
CA TYR A 142 3.46 -0.13 1.20
C TYR A 142 2.17 -0.45 0.46
N LEU A 143 1.72 -1.70 0.59
CA LEU A 143 0.47 -2.19 0.03
C LEU A 143 -0.61 -2.10 1.10
N ASP A 144 -1.73 -1.44 0.79
CA ASP A 144 -2.82 -1.19 1.75
C ASP A 144 -3.71 -2.44 1.92
N ASP A 145 -3.46 -3.19 2.99
CA ASP A 145 -4.32 -4.27 3.49
C ASP A 145 -5.00 -3.94 4.82
N ASP A 146 -4.54 -2.91 5.51
CA ASP A 146 -5.11 -2.37 6.74
C ASP A 146 -5.30 -0.85 6.59
N HIS A 147 -6.44 -0.50 6.03
CA HIS A 147 -6.78 0.89 5.72
C HIS A 147 -6.76 1.79 6.96
N GLN A 148 -7.07 1.26 8.15
CA GLN A 148 -7.03 2.04 9.37
C GLN A 148 -5.59 2.39 9.74
N SER A 149 -4.69 1.41 9.72
CA SER A 149 -3.26 1.66 9.91
C SER A 149 -2.68 2.60 8.84
N ALA A 150 -3.15 2.51 7.59
CA ALA A 150 -2.75 3.42 6.52
C ALA A 150 -3.16 4.87 6.80
N ILE A 151 -4.37 5.11 7.32
CA ILE A 151 -4.84 6.44 7.73
C ILE A 151 -4.02 6.99 8.90
N ASP A 152 -3.79 6.16 9.93
CA ASP A 152 -3.16 6.58 11.18
C ASP A 152 -1.66 6.85 11.01
N LEU A 153 -0.96 6.00 10.25
CA LEU A 153 0.49 6.08 10.06
C LEU A 153 0.90 6.90 8.83
N ARG A 154 -0.01 7.09 7.87
CA ARG A 154 0.19 7.81 6.61
C ARG A 154 1.47 7.37 5.86
N PRO A 155 1.70 6.06 5.63
CA PRO A 155 2.84 5.60 4.83
C PRO A 155 2.66 5.99 3.36
N LEU A 156 3.67 5.69 2.55
CA LEU A 156 3.56 5.79 1.10
C LEU A 156 2.87 4.55 0.56
N CYS A 157 1.66 4.71 0.07
CA CYS A 157 0.85 3.60 -0.42
C CYS A 157 0.92 3.49 -1.94
N ALA A 158 0.86 2.26 -2.43
CA ALA A 158 0.62 1.98 -3.85
C ALA A 158 -0.81 2.41 -4.23
N PRO A 159 -1.06 2.91 -5.46
CA PRO A 159 -2.41 3.17 -5.96
C PRO A 159 -3.32 1.94 -5.86
N ASP A 160 -4.63 2.18 -5.68
CA ASP A 160 -5.69 1.16 -5.54
C ASP A 160 -5.99 0.45 -6.87
N GLU A 161 -4.97 -0.19 -7.45
CA GLU A 161 -5.02 -0.87 -8.73
C GLU A 161 -4.47 -2.29 -8.56
N PRO A 162 -5.29 -3.35 -8.74
CA PRO A 162 -4.90 -4.72 -8.40
C PRO A 162 -3.71 -5.24 -9.23
N GLU A 163 -3.56 -4.72 -10.45
CA GLU A 163 -2.44 -5.01 -11.33
C GLU A 163 -1.13 -4.42 -10.81
N LEU A 164 -1.18 -3.23 -10.19
CA LEU A 164 -0.02 -2.55 -9.66
C LEU A 164 0.42 -3.13 -8.32
N VAL A 165 -0.53 -3.52 -7.47
CA VAL A 165 -0.26 -4.20 -6.20
C VAL A 165 0.63 -5.42 -6.43
N LYS A 166 0.23 -6.30 -7.37
CA LYS A 166 1.01 -7.49 -7.74
C LYS A 166 2.37 -7.13 -8.32
N LEU A 167 2.44 -6.10 -9.16
CA LEU A 167 3.71 -5.66 -9.75
C LEU A 167 4.68 -5.19 -8.67
N TYR A 168 4.22 -4.35 -7.75
CA TYR A 168 5.03 -3.75 -6.71
C TYR A 168 5.50 -4.79 -5.69
N GLU A 169 4.63 -5.74 -5.34
CA GLU A 169 4.98 -6.88 -4.49
C GLU A 169 6.16 -7.67 -5.08
N LYS A 170 6.14 -7.96 -6.39
CA LYS A 170 7.24 -8.67 -7.08
C LYS A 170 8.59 -7.93 -7.02
N PHE A 171 8.59 -6.61 -6.89
CA PHE A 171 9.80 -5.79 -6.82
C PHE A 171 10.18 -5.36 -5.39
N GLY A 172 9.43 -5.78 -4.37
CA GLY A 172 9.83 -5.66 -2.96
C GLY A 172 8.98 -4.70 -2.11
N ALA A 173 7.83 -4.25 -2.59
CA ALA A 173 6.85 -3.56 -1.73
C ALA A 173 6.33 -4.51 -0.65
N LYS A 174 5.97 -3.96 0.51
CA LYS A 174 5.55 -4.72 1.69
C LYS A 174 4.12 -4.40 2.08
N TRP A 175 3.42 -5.37 2.63
CA TRP A 175 2.10 -5.17 3.20
C TRP A 175 2.18 -4.34 4.50
N ILE A 176 1.19 -3.49 4.74
CA ILE A 176 1.15 -2.65 5.95
C ILE A 176 1.05 -3.54 7.18
N SER A 177 0.19 -4.56 7.18
CA SER A 177 0.02 -5.46 8.32
C SER A 177 1.30 -6.19 8.75
N GLU A 178 2.19 -6.50 7.81
CA GLU A 178 3.49 -7.13 8.09
C GLU A 178 4.47 -6.17 8.79
N CYS A 179 4.33 -4.88 8.52
CA CYS A 179 5.25 -3.85 8.98
C CYS A 179 4.77 -3.14 10.25
N VAL A 180 3.47 -3.20 10.56
CA VAL A 180 2.85 -2.52 11.70
C VAL A 180 2.74 -3.48 12.88
N LYS A 181 3.33 -3.10 14.01
CA LYS A 181 3.16 -3.82 15.28
C LYS A 181 2.13 -3.11 16.14
N ARG A 182 0.99 -3.76 16.34
CA ARG A 182 -0.07 -3.31 17.25
C ARG A 182 0.16 -3.87 18.66
N ARG A 183 0.17 -2.99 19.67
CA ARG A 183 0.22 -3.38 21.09
C ARG A 183 -0.85 -2.64 21.87
N LEU A 184 -1.51 -3.36 22.76
CA LEU A 184 -2.38 -2.75 23.77
C LEU A 184 -1.55 -2.57 25.05
N VAL A 185 -1.53 -1.36 25.57
CA VAL A 185 -0.79 -1.00 26.77
C VAL A 185 -1.77 -0.38 27.76
N HIS A 186 -1.78 -0.87 29.00
CA HIS A 186 -2.59 -0.28 30.05
C HIS A 186 -1.98 1.06 30.50
N ARG A 187 -2.84 2.01 30.84
CA ARG A 187 -2.44 3.31 31.39
C ARG A 187 -2.99 3.47 32.81
N GLY A 188 -2.19 4.13 33.64
CA GLY A 188 -2.55 4.45 35.02
C GLY A 188 -2.35 3.29 35.97
N LYS A 189 -2.96 3.39 37.15
CA LYS A 189 -2.86 2.34 38.18
C LYS A 189 -3.76 1.17 37.82
N CYS A 190 -3.17 -0.03 37.81
CA CYS A 190 -3.93 -1.26 37.73
C CYS A 190 -4.43 -1.63 39.13
N MET A 191 -5.73 -1.78 39.30
CA MET A 191 -6.34 -2.14 40.57
C MET A 191 -7.33 -3.28 40.42
N VAL A 192 -7.36 -4.17 41.41
CA VAL A 192 -8.37 -5.22 41.49
C VAL A 192 -9.61 -4.65 42.17
N THR A 193 -10.60 -4.28 41.37
CA THR A 193 -11.92 -3.80 41.81
C THR A 193 -12.93 -4.95 41.90
N ASP A 194 -14.06 -4.74 42.57
CA ASP A 194 -15.16 -5.74 42.58
C ASP A 194 -15.68 -6.07 41.18
N ARG A 195 -15.62 -5.10 40.25
CA ARG A 195 -15.95 -5.31 38.85
C ARG A 195 -14.97 -6.26 38.18
N SER A 196 -13.67 -6.03 38.35
CA SER A 196 -12.62 -6.91 37.82
C SER A 196 -12.70 -8.32 38.41
N LYS A 197 -13.00 -8.46 39.72
CA LYS A 197 -13.23 -9.76 40.37
C LYS A 197 -14.42 -10.50 39.78
N LYS A 198 -15.59 -9.84 39.67
CA LYS A 198 -16.79 -10.44 39.04
C LYS A 198 -16.57 -10.83 37.59
N LEU A 199 -15.69 -10.14 36.87
CA LEU A 199 -15.30 -10.50 35.51
C LEU A 199 -14.33 -11.69 35.51
N GLY A 200 -13.34 -11.68 36.41
CA GLY A 200 -12.43 -12.79 36.70
C GLY A 200 -13.17 -14.08 37.00
N ASP A 201 -14.11 -14.04 37.94
CA ASP A 201 -14.93 -15.19 38.31
C ASP A 201 -15.71 -15.73 37.12
N ARG A 202 -16.28 -14.85 36.29
CA ARG A 202 -17.00 -15.25 35.06
C ARG A 202 -16.07 -15.89 34.04
N ILE A 203 -14.87 -15.36 33.85
CA ILE A 203 -13.88 -15.93 32.92
C ILE A 203 -13.37 -17.27 33.44
N HIS A 204 -13.05 -17.38 34.72
CA HIS A 204 -12.64 -18.65 35.34
C HIS A 204 -13.76 -19.70 35.29
N HIS A 205 -15.01 -19.32 35.50
CA HIS A 205 -16.14 -20.25 35.42
C HIS A 205 -16.42 -20.74 34.00
N ARG A 206 -16.07 -19.93 32.99
CA ARG A 206 -16.28 -20.25 31.57
C ARG A 206 -15.02 -20.71 30.86
N LEU A 207 -13.90 -20.82 31.57
CA LEU A 207 -12.58 -21.05 30.98
C LEU A 207 -12.55 -22.35 30.17
N ASP A 208 -13.18 -23.40 30.68
CA ASP A 208 -13.24 -24.70 29.99
C ASP A 208 -14.01 -24.60 28.66
N MET A 209 -15.05 -23.76 28.61
CA MET A 209 -15.82 -23.54 27.37
C MET A 209 -15.06 -22.72 26.32
N LEU A 210 -14.08 -21.91 26.73
CA LEU A 210 -13.24 -21.17 25.78
C LEU A 210 -12.33 -22.09 24.96
N PHE A 211 -12.12 -23.32 25.43
CA PHE A 211 -11.22 -24.29 24.80
C PHE A 211 -11.93 -25.44 24.09
N VAL A 212 -13.25 -25.32 23.93
CA VAL A 212 -14.08 -26.33 23.29
C VAL A 212 -14.66 -25.76 21.99
N ASN A 213 -14.62 -26.52 20.91
CA ASN A 213 -15.20 -26.11 19.63
C ASN A 213 -16.74 -26.22 19.65
N ASN A 214 -17.41 -25.74 18.60
CA ASN A 214 -18.87 -25.79 18.48
C ASN A 214 -19.46 -27.22 18.46
N ARG A 215 -18.61 -28.26 18.39
CA ARG A 215 -18.99 -29.68 18.44
C ARG A 215 -18.75 -30.33 19.81
N GLY A 216 -18.27 -29.58 20.80
CA GLY A 216 -17.98 -30.12 22.13
C GLY A 216 -16.59 -30.76 22.25
N GLU A 217 -15.75 -30.68 21.21
CA GLU A 217 -14.41 -31.26 21.22
C GLU A 217 -13.38 -30.23 21.72
N SER A 218 -12.45 -30.67 22.57
CA SER A 218 -11.33 -29.83 23.01
C SER A 218 -10.48 -29.40 21.81
N MET A 219 -10.07 -28.13 21.79
CA MET A 219 -9.16 -27.61 20.78
C MET A 219 -7.83 -28.36 20.81
N LYS A 220 -7.27 -28.64 19.63
CA LYS A 220 -5.99 -29.34 19.49
C LYS A 220 -4.88 -28.59 20.25
N ASN A 221 -4.07 -29.34 21.00
CA ASN A 221 -2.94 -28.85 21.81
C ASN A 221 -3.31 -28.08 23.09
N ILE A 222 -4.52 -28.24 23.63
CA ILE A 222 -4.89 -27.68 24.93
C ILE A 222 -5.20 -28.82 25.90
N ASP A 223 -4.19 -29.15 26.70
CA ASP A 223 -4.30 -30.15 27.76
C ASP A 223 -4.90 -29.51 29.02
N GLU A 224 -5.54 -30.33 29.85
CA GLU A 224 -6.15 -29.93 31.13
C GLU A 224 -5.16 -29.19 32.05
N LYS A 225 -3.87 -29.60 32.04
CA LYS A 225 -2.78 -28.93 32.76
C LYS A 225 -2.56 -27.47 32.33
N ARG A 226 -2.75 -27.16 31.04
CA ARG A 226 -2.63 -25.78 30.53
C ARG A 226 -3.80 -24.93 30.99
N ILE A 227 -5.00 -25.50 31.03
CA ILE A 227 -6.21 -24.84 31.55
C ILE A 227 -6.04 -24.54 33.05
N GLU A 228 -5.49 -25.49 33.81
CA GLU A 228 -5.18 -25.33 35.24
C GLU A 228 -4.16 -24.20 35.48
N LEU A 229 -3.09 -24.15 34.67
CA LEU A 229 -2.10 -23.08 34.71
C LEU A 229 -2.73 -21.72 34.41
N LEU A 230 -3.59 -21.65 33.41
CA LEU A 230 -4.33 -20.44 33.08
C LEU A 230 -5.23 -20.00 34.24
N ARG A 231 -5.96 -20.92 34.91
CA ARG A 231 -6.73 -20.60 36.11
C ARG A 231 -5.85 -20.02 37.23
N LYS A 232 -4.63 -20.51 37.39
CA LYS A 232 -3.72 -20.11 38.47
C LYS A 232 -3.00 -18.79 38.23
N HIS A 233 -2.65 -18.49 36.98
CA HIS A 233 -1.80 -17.35 36.62
C HIS A 233 -2.54 -16.21 35.94
N PHE A 234 -3.84 -16.36 35.68
CA PHE A 234 -4.65 -15.25 35.19
C PHE A 234 -5.09 -14.33 36.31
N VAL A 235 -4.64 -13.08 36.23
CA VAL A 235 -5.14 -11.99 37.07
C VAL A 235 -5.82 -10.97 36.16
N ILE A 236 -7.05 -10.61 36.52
CA ILE A 236 -7.80 -9.56 35.85
C ILE A 236 -7.76 -8.32 36.72
N TYR A 237 -7.34 -7.21 36.14
CA TYR A 237 -7.33 -5.92 36.80
C TYR A 237 -8.12 -4.90 35.98
N GLU A 238 -8.66 -3.92 36.68
CA GLU A 238 -9.21 -2.72 36.05
C GLU A 238 -8.08 -1.71 35.89
N ALA A 239 -7.88 -1.27 34.65
CA ALA A 239 -6.98 -0.18 34.31
C ALA A 239 -7.80 1.09 34.10
N GLU A 240 -7.19 2.24 34.43
CA GLU A 240 -7.79 3.56 34.25
C GLU A 240 -8.05 3.87 32.77
N GLY A 241 -7.16 3.40 31.89
CA GLY A 241 -7.35 3.42 30.44
C GLY A 241 -6.55 2.30 29.76
N ILE A 242 -6.94 2.00 28.52
CA ILE A 242 -6.18 1.11 27.63
C ILE A 242 -5.87 1.90 26.37
N GLU A 243 -4.59 1.97 26.04
CA GLU A 243 -4.07 2.65 24.87
C GLU A 243 -3.62 1.65 23.81
N CYS A 244 -3.89 1.94 22.55
CA CYS A 244 -3.41 1.15 21.43
C CYS A 244 -2.20 1.83 20.82
N GLN A 245 -1.04 1.22 20.94
CA GLN A 245 0.21 1.68 20.35
C GLN A 245 0.44 0.97 19.01
N LEU A 246 0.63 1.74 17.94
CA LEU A 246 1.06 1.24 16.63
C LEU A 246 2.53 1.61 16.43
N THR A 247 3.39 0.63 16.22
CA THR A 247 4.81 0.85 15.88
C THR A 247 5.06 0.55 14.40
N PHE A 248 5.61 1.52 13.68
CA PHE A 248 5.95 1.45 12.27
C PHE A 248 7.24 2.26 11.99
N GLN A 249 8.21 1.68 11.28
CA GLN A 249 9.50 2.33 10.97
C GLN A 249 10.17 3.03 12.18
N ASN A 250 10.19 2.38 13.34
CA ASN A 250 10.69 2.90 14.62
C ASN A 250 9.96 4.13 15.18
N ARG A 251 8.80 4.49 14.60
CA ARG A 251 7.87 5.47 15.16
C ARG A 251 6.75 4.71 15.85
N THR A 252 6.40 5.14 17.05
CA THR A 252 5.23 4.62 17.76
C THR A 252 4.22 5.75 17.89
N ILE A 253 3.01 5.54 17.38
CA ILE A 253 1.87 6.41 17.62
C ILE A 253 0.95 5.74 18.64
N THR A 254 0.34 6.55 19.49
CA THR A 254 -0.67 6.09 20.44
C THR A 254 -2.02 6.56 19.93
N LEU A 255 -2.88 5.61 19.59
CA LEU A 255 -4.28 5.88 19.25
C LEU A 255 -5.06 6.16 20.54
N SER A 256 -6.11 6.97 20.40
CA SER A 256 -6.91 7.48 21.53
C SER A 256 -7.30 6.37 22.51
N SER A 257 -7.05 6.67 23.78
CA SER A 257 -7.46 5.84 24.92
C SER A 257 -8.97 5.88 25.06
N THR A 258 -9.58 4.75 25.38
CA THR A 258 -10.88 4.81 26.07
C THR A 258 -10.65 5.50 27.43
N GLU A 259 -11.32 6.63 27.67
CA GLU A 259 -11.31 7.33 28.97
C GLU A 259 -12.17 6.61 30.04
N CYS A 260 -12.72 5.45 29.70
CA CYS A 260 -13.47 4.62 30.62
C CYS A 260 -12.59 3.50 31.20
N SER A 261 -12.76 3.30 32.51
CA SER A 261 -12.12 2.19 33.22
C SER A 261 -12.45 0.86 32.53
N SER A 262 -11.38 0.16 32.14
CA SER A 262 -11.44 -1.01 31.29
C SER A 262 -10.69 -2.16 31.96
N CYS A 263 -11.23 -3.37 31.88
CA CYS A 263 -10.55 -4.54 32.42
C CYS A 263 -9.52 -5.03 31.41
N ALA A 264 -8.27 -5.21 31.86
CA ALA A 264 -7.20 -5.81 31.09
C ALA A 264 -6.84 -7.17 31.69
N LEU A 265 -6.33 -8.05 30.82
CA LEU A 265 -5.97 -9.42 31.16
C LEU A 265 -4.49 -9.60 30.86
N GLU A 266 -3.73 -9.97 31.88
CA GLU A 266 -2.30 -10.19 31.77
C GLU A 266 -1.99 -11.60 32.25
N SER A 267 -1.12 -12.28 31.50
CA SER A 267 -0.49 -13.52 31.95
C SER A 267 0.77 -13.10 32.68
N ASP A 268 0.89 -13.46 33.96
CA ASP A 268 2.11 -13.23 34.71
C ASP A 268 3.26 -13.98 34.03
N ARG A 269 4.21 -13.25 33.43
CA ARG A 269 5.32 -13.82 32.64
C ARG A 269 6.55 -14.13 33.49
N ASN A 270 6.49 -13.92 34.80
CA ASN A 270 7.65 -13.91 35.68
C ASN A 270 7.84 -15.18 36.54
N GLN A 271 7.18 -16.30 36.24
CA GLN A 271 7.46 -17.59 36.89
C GLN A 271 7.40 -18.77 35.92
#